data_AF-A0A2E9IL84-F1
#
_entry.id   AF-A0A2E9IL84-F1
#
_cell.length_a   1.000
_cell.length_b   1.000
_cell.length_c   1.000
_cell.angle_alpha   90.00
_cell.angle_beta   90.00
_cell.angle_gamma   90.00
#
_symmetry.space_group_name_H-M   'P 1'
#
loop_
_entity.id
_entity.type
_entity.pdbx_description
1 polymer ?
#
loop_
_entity_poly.entity_id
_entity_poly.type
_entity_poly.pdbx_seq_one_letter_code
_entity_poly.pdbx_strand_id
1 'polypeptide(L)'
;MTSKPAAVSRKDDLTWSEVGQLGMRYARFPIALLCVEAFYWFLTQPSDTLAPIQVTEAWLWNAATNLLYSDGEFVASTLSTHNG
;
A
#
# COMPACT_ATOMS: atom_id res chain seq x y z
N MET A 1 3.44 46.39 -42.70
CA MET A 1 3.64 45.95 -41.30
C MET A 1 3.20 44.50 -41.22
N THR A 2 4.14 43.56 -41.17
CA THR A 2 3.84 42.12 -41.17
C THR A 2 3.43 41.69 -39.77
N SER A 3 2.20 41.26 -39.57
CA SER A 3 1.73 40.75 -38.27
C SER A 3 2.42 39.42 -37.95
N LYS A 4 3.09 39.38 -36.79
CA LYS A 4 3.68 38.18 -36.21
C LYS A 4 2.55 37.20 -35.88
N PRO A 5 2.59 35.93 -36.34
CA PRO A 5 1.56 34.98 -35.95
C PRO A 5 1.67 34.74 -34.44
N ALA A 6 0.55 34.92 -33.74
CA ALA A 6 0.45 34.60 -32.33
C ALA A 6 0.75 33.11 -32.16
N ALA A 7 1.70 32.79 -31.28
CA ALA A 7 2.04 31.42 -30.96
C ALA A 7 0.76 30.71 -30.46
N VAL A 8 0.35 29.68 -31.20
CA VAL A 8 -0.69 28.75 -30.80
C VAL A 8 -0.19 28.10 -29.51
N SER A 9 -0.79 28.48 -28.37
CA SER A 9 -0.53 27.82 -27.10
C SER A 9 -0.82 26.33 -27.30
N ARG A 10 0.24 25.51 -27.25
CA ARG A 10 0.18 24.06 -27.43
C ARG A 10 -0.75 23.48 -26.37
N LYS A 11 -2.00 23.22 -26.76
CA LYS A 11 -2.98 22.47 -25.98
C LYS A 11 -2.66 20.96 -25.95
N ASP A 12 -1.57 20.56 -26.61
CA ASP A 12 -1.12 19.17 -26.73
C ASP A 12 -0.15 18.75 -25.61
N ASP A 13 0.38 19.70 -24.84
CA ASP A 13 1.30 19.41 -23.74
C ASP A 13 0.50 19.19 -22.45
N LEU A 14 0.12 17.93 -22.17
CA LEU A 14 -0.51 17.56 -20.90
C LEU A 14 0.48 17.76 -19.75
N THR A 15 0.02 18.46 -18.71
CA THR A 15 0.79 18.59 -17.48
C THR A 15 0.89 17.24 -16.76
N TRP A 16 1.96 16.99 -16.02
CA TRP A 16 2.13 15.74 -15.24
C TRP A 16 0.96 15.44 -14.29
N SER A 17 0.29 16.49 -13.80
CA SER A 17 -0.92 16.36 -12.99
C SER A 17 -2.11 15.84 -13.81
N GLU A 18 -2.31 16.35 -15.02
CA GLU A 18 -3.35 15.87 -15.94
C GLU A 18 -3.10 14.43 -16.40
N VAL A 19 -1.83 14.05 -16.64
CA VAL A 19 -1.44 12.67 -16.94
C VAL A 19 -1.78 11.74 -15.78
N GLY A 20 -1.50 12.15 -14.54
CA GLY A 20 -1.84 11.38 -13.34
C GLY A 20 -3.36 11.24 -13.15
N GLN A 21 -4.13 12.30 -13.38
CA GLN A 21 -5.60 12.26 -13.30
C GLN A 21 -6.21 11.38 -14.40
N LEU A 22 -5.68 11.46 -15.61
CA LEU A 22 -6.10 10.66 -16.74
C LEU A 22 -5.76 9.18 -16.50
N GLY A 23 -4.53 8.91 -16.06
CA GLY A 23 -4.07 7.59 -15.65
C GLY A 23 -4.97 6.99 -14.57
N MET A 24 -5.29 7.75 -13.51
CA MET A 24 -6.18 7.31 -12.46
C MET A 24 -7.60 7.00 -12.97
N ARG A 25 -8.13 7.79 -13.92
CA ARG A 25 -9.45 7.56 -14.49
C ARG A 25 -9.51 6.26 -15.29
N TYR A 26 -8.47 5.96 -16.07
CA TYR A 26 -8.38 4.72 -16.84
C TYR A 26 -7.94 3.52 -15.99
N ALA A 27 -7.21 3.75 -14.90
CA ALA A 27 -6.75 2.70 -14.01
C ALA A 27 -7.87 2.13 -13.13
N ARG A 28 -9.01 2.79 -12.98
CA ARG A 28 -10.15 2.30 -12.18
C ARG A 28 -10.59 0.88 -12.56
N PHE A 29 -10.74 0.60 -13.84
CA PHE A 29 -11.16 -0.72 -14.34
C PHE A 29 -10.11 -1.81 -14.11
N PRO A 30 -8.83 -1.65 -14.52
CA PRO A 30 -7.81 -2.66 -14.25
C PRO A 30 -7.51 -2.80 -12.75
N ILE A 31 -7.54 -1.72 -11.95
CA ILE A 31 -7.40 -1.82 -10.50
C ILE A 31 -8.56 -2.60 -9.90
N ALA A 32 -9.80 -2.32 -10.31
CA ALA A 32 -10.95 -3.10 -9.84
C ALA A 32 -10.84 -4.58 -10.21
N LEU A 33 -10.37 -4.90 -11.42
CA LEU A 33 -10.14 -6.26 -11.85
C LEU A 33 -9.04 -6.94 -11.02
N LEU A 34 -7.92 -6.26 -10.77
CA LEU A 34 -6.85 -6.75 -9.89
C LEU A 34 -7.35 -6.95 -8.45
N CYS A 35 -8.23 -6.09 -7.94
CA CYS A 35 -8.83 -6.27 -6.63
C CYS A 35 -9.73 -7.52 -6.58
N VAL A 36 -10.55 -7.74 -7.61
CA VAL A 36 -11.39 -8.95 -7.72
C VAL A 36 -10.52 -10.19 -7.85
N GLU A 37 -9.46 -10.14 -8.63
CA GLU A 37 -8.51 -11.25 -8.79
C GLU A 37 -7.75 -11.54 -7.50
N ALA A 38 -7.24 -10.52 -6.82
CA ALA A 38 -6.59 -10.68 -5.52
C ALA A 38 -7.55 -11.26 -4.47
N PHE A 39 -8.81 -10.86 -4.50
CA PHE A 39 -9.84 -11.41 -3.61
C PHE A 39 -10.21 -12.85 -3.97
N TYR A 40 -10.38 -13.16 -5.26
CA TYR A 40 -10.60 -14.52 -5.73
C TYR A 40 -9.43 -15.42 -5.31
N TRP A 41 -8.21 -15.00 -5.61
CA TRP A 41 -6.98 -15.70 -5.20
C TRP A 41 -6.94 -15.88 -3.69
N PHE A 42 -7.25 -14.85 -2.90
CA PHE A 42 -7.27 -14.90 -1.43
C PHE A 42 -8.27 -15.93 -0.90
N LEU A 43 -9.49 -15.93 -1.43
CA LEU A 43 -10.52 -16.89 -1.03
C LEU A 43 -10.22 -18.32 -1.48
N THR A 44 -9.51 -18.48 -2.59
CA THR A 44 -9.12 -19.80 -3.13
C THR A 44 -7.70 -20.21 -2.77
N GLN A 45 -6.99 -19.45 -1.93
CA GLN A 45 -5.67 -19.82 -1.45
C GLN A 45 -5.77 -21.15 -0.67
N PRO A 46 -4.83 -22.09 -0.84
CA PRO A 46 -4.76 -23.27 0.04
C PRO A 46 -4.57 -22.80 1.49
N SER A 47 -5.14 -23.52 2.46
CA SER A 47 -5.11 -23.14 3.89
C SER A 47 -3.70 -22.92 4.46
N ASP A 48 -2.66 -23.45 3.81
CA ASP A 48 -1.24 -23.23 4.17
C ASP A 48 -0.74 -21.80 3.92
N THR A 49 -1.52 -20.94 3.25
CA THR A 49 -1.21 -19.51 3.05
C THR A 49 -1.57 -18.66 4.28
N LEU A 50 -2.19 -19.28 5.29
CA LEU A 50 -2.45 -18.65 6.58
C LEU A 50 -1.21 -18.59 7.48
N ALA A 51 -0.21 -19.46 7.25
CA ALA A 51 1.00 -19.48 8.08
C ALA A 51 1.88 -18.22 7.89
N PRO A 52 2.15 -17.73 6.65
CA PRO A 52 2.86 -16.46 6.47
C PRO A 52 2.11 -15.27 7.05
N ILE A 53 0.79 -15.18 6.86
CA ILE A 53 0.00 -14.07 7.42
C ILE A 53 -0.01 -14.12 8.95
N GLN A 54 -0.11 -15.29 9.58
CA GLN A 54 -0.02 -15.46 11.02
C GLN A 54 1.35 -15.07 11.58
N VAL A 55 2.45 -15.41 10.88
CA VAL A 55 3.79 -14.98 11.27
C VAL A 55 3.96 -13.47 11.11
N THR A 56 3.43 -12.87 10.04
CA THR A 56 3.45 -11.41 9.85
C THR A 56 2.56 -10.67 10.86
N GLU A 57 1.41 -11.24 11.24
CA GLU A 57 0.53 -10.71 12.28
C GLU A 57 1.21 -10.75 13.64
N ALA A 58 1.83 -11.88 14.00
CA ALA A 58 2.59 -12.02 15.24
C ALA A 58 3.78 -11.04 15.28
N TRP A 59 4.51 -10.88 14.18
CA TRP A 59 5.60 -9.91 14.07
C TRP A 59 5.10 -8.47 14.18
N LEU A 60 4.00 -8.13 13.50
CA LEU A 60 3.41 -6.79 13.53
C LEU A 60 2.86 -6.45 14.91
N TRP A 61 2.19 -7.41 15.57
CA TRP A 61 1.72 -7.26 16.95
C TRP A 61 2.89 -7.10 17.91
N ASN A 62 3.96 -7.90 17.77
CA ASN A 62 5.17 -7.77 18.59
C ASN A 62 5.84 -6.40 18.38
N ALA A 63 5.98 -5.94 17.14
CA ALA A 63 6.55 -4.64 16.83
C ALA A 63 5.67 -3.49 17.38
N ALA A 64 4.34 -3.58 17.23
CA ALA A 64 3.41 -2.58 17.73
C ALA A 64 3.37 -2.55 19.26
N THR A 65 3.35 -3.70 19.93
CA THR A 65 3.38 -3.77 21.40
C THR A 65 4.71 -3.28 21.95
N ASN A 66 5.84 -3.67 21.35
CA ASN A 66 7.14 -3.12 21.72
C ASN A 66 7.17 -1.61 21.50
N LEU A 67 6.62 -1.08 20.42
CA LEU A 67 6.57 0.36 20.18
C LEU A 67 5.65 1.11 21.18
N LEU A 68 4.53 0.51 21.57
CA LEU A 68 3.56 1.13 22.49
C LEU A 68 3.99 1.03 23.95
N TYR A 69 4.73 -0.01 24.32
CA TYR A 69 5.14 -0.31 25.70
C TYR A 69 6.66 -0.20 25.93
N SER A 70 7.46 0.19 24.93
CA SER A 70 8.92 0.41 25.09
C SER A 70 9.24 1.53 26.08
N ASP A 71 8.33 2.49 26.21
CA ASP A 71 8.56 3.70 27.02
C ASP A 71 7.90 3.63 28.40
N GLY A 72 7.29 2.51 28.78
CA GLY A 72 6.58 2.39 30.06
C GLY A 72 6.26 0.97 30.49
N GLU A 73 7.13 0.42 31.33
CA GLU A 73 6.78 -0.47 32.47
C GLU A 73 6.12 -1.85 32.23
N PHE A 74 5.97 -2.35 31.01
CA PHE A 74 5.57 -3.75 30.81
C PHE A 74 6.34 -4.44 29.67
N VAL A 75 7.58 -4.82 29.99
CA VAL A 75 8.42 -5.66 29.14
C VAL A 75 7.82 -7.07 29.10
N ALA A 76 6.96 -7.35 28.12
CA ALA A 76 6.51 -8.71 27.79
C ALA A 76 7.70 -9.64 27.43
N SER A 77 8.88 -9.08 27.15
CA SER A 77 10.14 -9.81 26.98
C SER A 77 10.76 -10.35 28.28
N THR A 78 10.30 -9.89 29.45
CA THR A 78 10.82 -10.35 30.77
C THR A 78 10.09 -11.60 31.27
N LEU A 79 9.02 -12.06 30.60
CA LEU A 79 8.41 -13.36 30.94
C LEU A 79 9.18 -14.57 30.37
N SER A 80 10.21 -14.33 29.55
CA SER A 80 11.11 -15.37 29.02
C SER A 80 12.43 -15.48 29.80
N THR A 81 12.62 -14.72 30.88
CA THR A 81 13.78 -14.84 31.77
C THR A 81 13.28 -14.89 33.20
N HIS A 82 13.58 -16.00 33.90
CA HIS A 82 13.19 -16.39 35.27
C HIS A 82 12.08 -17.45 35.26
N ASN A 83 12.32 -18.75 35.44
CA ASN A 83 13.30 -19.45 36.27
C ASN A 83 13.59 -20.84 35.64
N GLY A 84 14.73 -21.44 35.99
CA GLY A 84 15.19 -22.73 35.45
C GLY A 84 14.43 -23.97 35.92
#